data_AF-A0A2R2MS34-F1
#
_entry.id   AF-A0A2R2MS34-F1
#
_cell.length_a   1.000
_cell.length_b   1.000
_cell.length_c   1.000
_cell.angle_alpha   90.00
_cell.angle_beta   90.00
_cell.angle_gamma   90.00
#
_symmetry.space_group_name_H-M   'P 1'
#
loop_
_entity.id
_entity.type
_entity.pdbx_description
1 polymer ?
#
loop_
_entity_poly.entity_id
_entity_poly.type
_entity_poly.pdbx_seq_one_letter_code
_entity_poly.pdbx_strand_id
1 'polypeptide(L)'
;MVLGQSICSCRNNFYKLSSDNQTCVDVDECTDSYPCVGNSSTCLNTNGGFSCNCTNDYILGADKLTCADRNGGLTSWTSWGSCSVTCGGGTQSRTRSCTNPTQAGNGLPCSGLTSETQQCNTDSCPCKCANC
;
A
#
# COMPACT_ATOMS: atom_id res chain seq x y z
N MET A 1 -48.86 25.60 -28.15
CA MET A 1 -48.11 24.33 -28.18
C MET A 1 -46.71 24.65 -28.65
N VAL A 2 -45.73 24.72 -27.75
CA VAL A 2 -44.31 24.88 -28.13
C VAL A 2 -43.73 23.48 -28.04
N LEU A 3 -43.41 22.88 -29.19
CA LEU A 3 -42.83 21.54 -29.26
C LEU A 3 -41.46 21.60 -28.58
N GLY A 4 -41.34 20.95 -27.42
CA GLY A 4 -40.12 20.94 -26.63
C GLY A 4 -38.97 20.36 -27.43
N GLN A 5 -37.94 21.16 -27.66
CA GLN A 5 -36.63 20.64 -28.07
C GLN A 5 -36.08 19.86 -26.89
N SER A 6 -36.12 18.53 -26.99
CA SER A 6 -35.38 17.63 -26.12
C SER A 6 -33.90 17.90 -26.34
N ILE A 7 -33.29 18.77 -25.55
CA ILE A 7 -31.85 18.99 -25.56
C ILE A 7 -31.20 17.68 -25.12
N CYS A 8 -30.45 17.03 -26.01
CA CYS A 8 -29.67 15.85 -25.68
C CYS A 8 -28.54 16.25 -24.72
N SER A 9 -28.61 15.80 -23.48
CA SER A 9 -27.55 15.96 -22.48
C SER A 9 -26.96 14.60 -22.15
N CYS A 10 -25.64 14.53 -22.02
CA CYS A 10 -24.97 13.32 -21.59
C CYS A 10 -25.14 13.08 -20.08
N ARG A 11 -24.98 11.82 -19.68
CA ARG A 11 -25.16 11.41 -18.28
C ARG A 11 -23.89 11.78 -17.49
N ASN A 12 -24.01 12.71 -16.55
CA ASN A 12 -22.90 13.22 -15.72
C ASN A 12 -21.84 14.01 -16.50
N ASN A 13 -20.86 14.56 -15.78
CA ASN A 13 -19.83 15.46 -16.33
C ASN A 13 -18.64 14.74 -17.00
N PHE A 14 -18.64 13.40 -17.07
CA PHE A 14 -17.60 12.57 -17.69
C PHE A 14 -17.85 12.30 -19.18
N TYR A 15 -18.94 12.84 -19.74
CA TYR A 15 -19.32 12.63 -21.13
C TYR A 15 -19.66 13.97 -21.78
N LYS A 16 -19.15 14.18 -22.99
CA LYS A 16 -19.46 15.34 -23.82
C LYS A 16 -20.30 14.92 -25.04
N LEU A 17 -21.16 15.83 -25.47
CA LEU A 17 -21.98 15.62 -26.66
C LEU A 17 -21.06 15.71 -27.89
N SER A 18 -21.12 14.69 -28.74
CA SER A 18 -20.42 14.66 -30.02
C SER A 18 -20.99 15.72 -30.98
N SER A 19 -20.29 15.97 -32.09
CA SER A 19 -20.69 16.92 -33.13
C SER A 19 -22.01 16.56 -33.83
N ASP A 20 -22.51 15.35 -33.62
CA ASP A 20 -23.82 14.88 -34.09
C ASP A 20 -24.99 15.28 -33.17
N ASN A 21 -24.70 15.98 -32.07
CA ASN A 21 -25.63 16.42 -31.03
C ASN A 21 -26.50 15.30 -30.43
N GLN A 22 -26.09 14.04 -30.54
CA GLN A 22 -26.90 12.87 -30.16
C GLN A 22 -26.08 11.80 -29.46
N THR A 23 -24.79 11.67 -29.77
CA THR A 23 -23.89 10.67 -29.19
C THR A 23 -23.11 11.26 -28.03
N CYS A 24 -23.03 10.52 -26.93
CA CYS A 24 -22.19 10.87 -25.80
C CYS A 24 -20.85 10.17 -25.91
N VAL A 25 -19.80 10.98 -26.02
CA VAL A 25 -18.42 10.49 -26.02
C VAL A 25 -17.80 10.79 -24.66
N ASP A 26 -16.98 9.86 -24.21
CA ASP A 26 -16.16 10.01 -23.01
C ASP A 26 -15.30 11.28 -23.09
N VAL A 27 -15.22 12.02 -21.99
CA VAL A 27 -14.33 13.19 -21.88
C VAL A 27 -12.93 12.69 -21.59
N ASP A 28 -11.95 13.07 -22.40
CA ASP A 28 -10.56 12.78 -22.09
C ASP A 28 -10.05 13.81 -21.07
N GLU A 29 -10.22 13.50 -19.77
CA GLU A 29 -9.80 14.42 -18.71
C GLU A 29 -8.27 14.60 -18.68
N CYS A 30 -7.51 13.63 -19.19
CA CYS A 30 -6.06 13.67 -19.25
C CYS A 30 -5.57 14.72 -20.26
N THR A 31 -6.27 14.95 -21.36
CA THR A 31 -5.95 16.05 -22.29
C THR A 31 -6.60 17.37 -21.90
N ASP A 32 -7.81 17.32 -21.32
CA ASP A 32 -8.61 18.53 -21.08
C ASP A 32 -8.19 19.26 -19.79
N SER A 33 -7.89 18.53 -18.71
CA SER A 33 -7.64 19.12 -17.38
C SER A 33 -6.39 18.63 -16.67
N TYR A 34 -5.86 17.47 -17.06
CA TYR A 34 -4.75 16.77 -16.40
C TYR A 34 -4.86 16.76 -14.87
N PRO A 35 -5.78 15.98 -14.30
CA PRO A 35 -6.10 16.02 -12.88
C PRO A 35 -5.05 15.34 -11.97
N CYS A 36 -4.11 14.58 -12.51
CA CYS A 36 -3.08 13.89 -11.73
C CYS A 36 -1.98 14.86 -11.27
N VAL A 37 -1.54 14.73 -10.01
CA VAL A 37 -0.63 15.67 -9.37
C VAL A 37 0.75 15.04 -9.12
N GLY A 38 1.79 15.76 -9.56
CA GLY A 38 3.19 15.42 -9.34
C GLY A 38 3.89 14.83 -10.58
N ASN A 39 5.20 15.05 -10.68
CA ASN A 39 6.02 14.61 -11.84
C ASN A 39 6.13 13.09 -11.97
N SER A 40 5.77 12.34 -10.92
CA SER A 40 5.75 10.89 -10.90
C SER A 40 4.36 10.30 -11.14
N SER A 41 3.40 11.12 -11.60
CA SER A 41 2.03 10.70 -11.93
C SER A 41 1.78 10.68 -13.44
N THR A 42 1.08 9.67 -13.91
CA THR A 42 0.65 9.46 -15.29
C THR A 42 -0.87 9.33 -15.33
N CYS A 43 -1.51 10.06 -16.24
CA CYS A 43 -2.96 10.04 -16.40
C CYS A 43 -3.36 9.02 -17.47
N LEU A 44 -4.36 8.18 -17.17
CA LEU A 44 -4.99 7.26 -18.11
C LEU A 44 -6.48 7.58 -18.23
N ASN A 45 -6.92 7.90 -19.45
CA ASN A 45 -8.34 8.10 -19.72
C ASN A 45 -9.08 6.75 -19.76
N THR A 46 -10.26 6.69 -19.15
CA THR A 46 -11.08 5.49 -19.05
C THR A 46 -12.54 5.81 -19.34
N ASN A 47 -13.32 4.87 -19.87
CA ASN A 47 -14.73 5.18 -20.13
C ASN A 47 -15.50 5.49 -18.82
N GLY A 48 -15.94 6.75 -18.68
CA GLY A 48 -16.61 7.27 -17.50
C GLY A 48 -15.68 7.96 -16.49
N GLY A 49 -14.45 8.34 -16.88
CA GLY A 49 -13.53 9.14 -16.08
C GLY A 49 -12.05 8.81 -16.31
N PHE A 50 -11.20 8.99 -15.31
CA PHE A 50 -9.76 8.75 -15.47
C PHE A 50 -9.16 8.00 -14.28
N SER A 51 -7.94 7.48 -14.48
CA SER A 51 -7.13 6.88 -13.43
C SER A 51 -5.72 7.45 -13.45
N CYS A 52 -5.21 7.84 -12.28
CA CYS A 52 -3.83 8.25 -12.11
C CYS A 52 -2.98 7.06 -11.68
N ASN A 53 -1.85 6.87 -12.34
CA ASN A 53 -0.85 5.86 -12.02
C ASN A 53 0.48 6.51 -11.66
N CYS A 54 1.22 5.86 -10.77
CA CYS A 54 2.51 6.36 -10.31
C CYS A 54 3.67 5.65 -11.00
N THR A 55 4.72 6.39 -11.33
CA THR A 55 5.99 5.89 -11.88
C THR A 55 7.06 5.80 -10.79
N ASN A 56 8.19 5.12 -11.06
CA ASN A 56 9.34 5.01 -10.16
C ASN A 56 9.00 4.49 -8.75
N ASP A 57 8.15 3.47 -8.67
CA ASP A 57 7.72 2.81 -7.42
C ASP A 57 7.02 3.72 -6.40
N TYR A 58 6.51 4.88 -6.82
CA TYR A 58 5.66 5.72 -5.99
C TYR A 58 4.29 5.07 -5.79
N ILE A 59 3.62 5.41 -4.69
CA ILE A 59 2.28 4.91 -4.39
C ILE A 59 1.24 6.00 -4.59
N LEU A 60 0.07 5.58 -5.07
CA LEU A 60 -1.06 6.47 -5.22
C LEU A 60 -1.64 6.82 -3.85
N GLY A 61 -1.77 8.11 -3.58
CA GLY A 61 -2.33 8.65 -2.34
C GLY A 61 -3.80 8.30 -2.15
N ALA A 62 -4.32 8.63 -0.96
CA ALA A 62 -5.73 8.40 -0.63
C ALA A 62 -6.70 9.21 -1.53
N ASP A 63 -6.23 10.31 -2.10
CA ASP A 63 -6.96 11.16 -3.04
C ASP A 63 -7.07 10.54 -4.44
N LYS A 64 -6.31 9.48 -4.74
CA LYS A 64 -6.19 8.86 -6.06
C LYS A 64 -5.65 9.78 -7.16
N LEU A 65 -5.06 10.91 -6.78
CA LEU A 65 -4.55 11.93 -7.71
C LEU A 65 -3.04 12.15 -7.52
N THR A 66 -2.58 12.10 -6.27
CA THR A 66 -1.20 12.45 -5.92
C THR A 66 -0.34 11.19 -5.76
N CYS A 67 0.84 11.20 -6.37
CA CYS A 67 1.85 10.18 -6.12
C CYS A 67 2.74 10.59 -4.94
N ALA A 68 2.84 9.71 -3.94
CA ALA A 68 3.61 9.95 -2.73
C ALA A 68 4.63 8.83 -2.48
N ASP A 69 5.66 9.15 -1.73
CA ASP A 69 6.58 8.16 -1.17
C ASP A 69 5.99 7.49 0.07
N ARG A 70 6.58 6.35 0.45
CA ARG A 70 6.21 5.63 1.68
C ARG A 70 7.45 5.12 2.37
N ASN A 71 7.60 5.47 3.64
CA ASN A 71 8.66 4.92 4.48
C ASN A 71 8.44 3.43 4.74
N GLY A 72 9.52 2.65 4.71
CA GLY A 72 9.52 1.25 5.09
C GLY A 72 9.29 1.07 6.59
N GLY A 73 8.51 0.05 6.96
CA GLY A 73 8.20 -0.30 8.34
C GLY A 73 8.52 -1.75 8.65
N LEU A 74 8.88 -2.00 9.91
CA LEU A 74 9.07 -3.34 10.43
C LEU A 74 7.71 -3.96 10.79
N THR A 75 7.54 -5.24 10.47
CA THR A 75 6.40 -6.02 10.95
C THR A 75 6.41 -6.09 12.47
N SER A 76 5.27 -6.45 13.05
CA SER A 76 5.24 -6.95 14.42
C SER A 76 6.23 -8.10 14.58
N TRP A 77 6.81 -8.19 15.75
CA TRP A 77 7.64 -9.34 16.13
C TRP A 77 6.83 -10.64 16.01
N THR A 78 7.47 -11.70 15.54
CA THR A 78 6.94 -13.04 15.72
C THR A 78 6.85 -13.37 17.22
N SER A 79 6.04 -14.37 17.55
CA SER A 79 6.16 -15.02 18.85
C SER A 79 7.60 -15.50 19.07
N TRP A 80 8.02 -15.55 20.33
CA TRP A 80 9.27 -16.18 20.70
C TRP A 80 9.30 -17.63 20.22
N GLY A 81 10.42 -18.02 19.60
CA GLY A 81 10.69 -19.41 19.29
C GLY A 81 10.83 -20.27 20.54
N SER A 82 10.91 -21.58 20.37
CA SER A 82 11.13 -22.49 21.49
C SER A 82 12.50 -22.22 22.14
N CYS A 83 12.56 -22.36 23.46
CA CYS A 83 13.81 -22.28 24.20
C CYS A 83 14.74 -23.43 23.82
N SER A 84 16.04 -23.16 23.66
CA SER A 84 17.04 -24.15 23.29
C SER A 84 17.16 -25.31 24.29
N VAL A 85 16.86 -25.07 25.56
CA VAL A 85 16.80 -26.08 26.62
C VAL A 85 15.53 -25.89 27.44
N THR A 86 15.08 -26.93 28.15
CA THR A 86 13.90 -26.88 29.02
C THR A 86 14.21 -26.41 30.44
N CYS A 87 15.49 -26.36 30.83
CA CYS A 87 15.96 -25.92 32.14
C CYS A 87 17.47 -25.60 32.07
N GLY A 88 18.00 -24.95 33.11
CA GLY A 88 19.43 -24.70 33.26
C GLY A 88 19.96 -23.51 32.44
N GLY A 89 19.08 -22.68 31.89
CA GLY A 89 19.42 -21.50 31.09
C GLY A 89 19.58 -21.80 29.61
N GLY A 90 18.58 -21.43 28.82
CA GLY A 90 18.58 -21.50 27.36
C GLY A 90 18.41 -20.15 26.70
N THR A 91 18.34 -20.17 25.38
CA THR A 91 18.07 -19.00 24.56
C THR A 91 16.88 -19.26 23.65
N GLN A 92 16.08 -18.21 23.46
CA GLN A 92 15.00 -18.18 22.48
C GLN A 92 15.15 -16.92 21.63
N SER A 93 14.72 -17.00 20.38
CA SER A 93 14.81 -15.91 19.43
C SER A 93 13.47 -15.59 18.81
N ARG A 94 13.28 -14.33 18.43
CA ARG A 94 12.14 -13.87 17.63
C ARG A 94 12.64 -12.99 16.49
N THR A 95 11.88 -12.92 15.41
CA THR A 95 12.25 -12.17 14.22
C THR A 95 11.13 -11.24 13.76
N ARG A 96 11.47 -10.27 12.91
CA ARG A 96 10.53 -9.41 12.19
C ARG A 96 11.13 -8.99 10.86
N SER A 97 10.30 -8.53 9.93
CA SER A 97 10.71 -8.22 8.55
C SER A 97 10.35 -6.80 8.15
N CYS A 98 11.04 -6.27 7.15
CA CYS A 98 10.85 -4.91 6.63
C CYS A 98 9.75 -4.86 5.54
N THR A 99 8.58 -5.40 5.84
CA THR A 99 7.53 -5.62 4.82
C THR A 99 6.20 -4.98 5.18
N ASN A 100 6.11 -4.28 6.32
CA ASN A 100 4.86 -3.69 6.77
C ASN A 100 5.02 -2.23 7.23
N PRO A 101 4.98 -1.25 6.30
CA PRO A 101 4.90 -1.42 4.85
C PRO A 101 6.29 -1.53 4.18
N THR A 102 6.35 -1.94 2.91
CA THR A 102 7.58 -1.80 2.11
C THR A 102 7.80 -0.34 1.71
N GLN A 103 9.06 0.06 1.58
CA GLN A 103 9.44 1.40 1.10
C GLN A 103 8.97 1.61 -0.35
N ALA A 104 8.51 2.82 -0.66
CA ALA A 104 8.06 3.23 -1.99
C ALA A 104 8.63 4.61 -2.36
N GLY A 105 8.99 4.82 -3.61
CA GLY A 105 9.62 6.05 -4.11
C GLY A 105 10.85 6.46 -3.29
N ASN A 106 10.87 7.71 -2.84
CA ASN A 106 11.95 8.27 -2.03
C ASN A 106 11.78 8.08 -0.52
N GLY A 107 10.89 7.17 -0.09
CA GLY A 107 10.63 6.94 1.33
C GLY A 107 11.88 6.46 2.05
N LEU A 108 11.92 6.56 3.36
CA LEU A 108 13.04 6.07 4.17
C LEU A 108 13.02 4.53 4.26
N PRO A 109 14.19 3.87 4.30
CA PRO A 109 14.25 2.46 4.64
C PRO A 109 13.78 2.22 6.08
N CYS A 110 13.29 1.02 6.37
CA CYS A 110 12.94 0.68 7.75
C CYS A 110 14.19 0.70 8.65
N SER A 111 13.99 1.08 9.91
CA SER A 111 15.06 1.18 10.90
C SER A 111 14.76 0.30 12.12
N GLY A 112 15.78 -0.39 12.62
CA GLY A 112 15.71 -1.25 13.81
C GLY A 112 16.20 -2.68 13.57
N LEU A 113 16.31 -3.44 14.67
CA LEU A 113 16.74 -4.84 14.63
C LEU A 113 15.68 -5.74 14.01
N THR A 114 16.09 -6.73 13.22
CA THR A 114 15.20 -7.75 12.62
C THR A 114 15.20 -9.07 13.37
N SER A 115 16.12 -9.24 14.33
CA SER A 115 16.26 -10.43 15.16
C SER A 115 16.57 -10.01 16.59
N GLU A 116 15.98 -10.71 17.55
CA GLU A 116 16.21 -10.52 18.97
C GLU A 116 16.33 -11.88 19.65
N THR A 117 17.25 -11.97 20.60
CA THR A 117 17.50 -13.18 21.38
C THR A 117 17.46 -12.83 22.85
N GLN A 118 16.78 -13.67 23.65
CA GLN A 118 16.73 -13.53 25.10
C GLN A 118 16.96 -14.87 25.80
N GLN A 119 17.34 -14.80 27.07
CA GLN A 119 17.43 -15.96 27.95
C GLN A 119 16.04 -16.54 28.25
N CYS A 120 15.96 -17.84 28.47
CA CYS A 120 14.75 -18.56 28.85
C CYS A 120 15.10 -19.77 29.72
N ASN A 121 14.13 -20.29 30.46
CA ASN A 121 14.27 -21.49 31.30
C ASN A 121 15.52 -21.43 32.21
N THR A 122 15.71 -20.29 32.88
CA THR A 122 16.86 -20.01 33.77
C THR A 122 16.79 -20.78 35.09
N ASP A 123 15.66 -21.43 35.38
CA ASP A 123 15.50 -22.29 36.54
C ASP A 123 16.46 -23.49 36.46
N SER A 124 17.02 -23.86 37.60
CA SER A 124 17.92 -25.01 37.68
C SER A 124 17.22 -26.28 37.19
N CYS A 125 17.94 -27.09 36.41
CA CYS A 125 17.42 -28.37 35.99
C CYS A 125 17.13 -29.27 37.19
N PRO A 126 16.00 -29.98 37.20
CA PRO A 126 15.81 -31.04 38.17
C PRO A 126 16.97 -32.02 38.01
N CYS A 127 17.58 -32.39 39.14
CA CYS A 127 18.53 -33.49 39.23
C CYS A 127 17.92 -34.68 38.48
N LYS A 128 18.50 -35.06 37.34
CA LYS A 128 18.15 -36.34 36.73
C LYS A 128 18.67 -37.40 37.68
N CYS A 129 17.79 -38.24 38.20
CA CYS A 129 18.15 -39.47 38.89
C CYS A 129 18.87 -40.40 37.90
N ALA A 130 20.16 -40.13 37.66
CA ALA A 130 21.10 -41.01 37.01
C ALA A 130 22.40 -40.90 37.81
N ASN A 131 22.43 -41.72 38.86
CA ASN A 131 23.52 -42.01 39.78
C ASN A 131 23.92 -40.89 40.75
N CYS A 132 23.19 -40.86 41.88
CA CYS A 132 23.84 -40.69 43.19
C CYS A 132 24.70 -41.92 43.50
#